data_AF-A0A5B7J5I5-F1
#
_entry.id   AF-A0A5B7J5I5-F1
#
_cell.length_a   1.000
_cell.length_b   1.000
_cell.length_c   1.000
_cell.angle_alpha   90.00
_cell.angle_beta   90.00
_cell.angle_gamma   90.00
#
_symmetry.space_group_name_H-M   'P 1'
#
loop_
_entity.id
_entity.type
_entity.pdbx_description
1 polymer ?
#
loop_
_entity_poly.entity_id
_entity_poly.type
_entity_poly.pdbx_seq_one_letter_code
_entity_poly.pdbx_strand_id
1 'polypeptide(L)'
;MRQDKTLKIRANHYITPYMQLKPNCGSDRAFVWSVVADFADEMPKQELFAARFANADSTFVFAGVWSVFGGALSVGVFGGILSLLGVF
;
A
#
# COMPACT_ATOMS: atom_id res chain seq x y z
N MET A 1 -2.83 4.83 4.52
CA MET A 1 -3.64 3.70 5.04
C MET A 1 -3.96 3.95 6.50
N ARG A 2 -5.22 3.72 6.90
CA ARG A 2 -5.66 3.86 8.30
C ARG A 2 -6.34 2.57 8.74
N GLN A 3 -6.14 2.20 10.00
CA GLN A 3 -6.79 1.03 10.57
C GLN A 3 -8.26 1.33 10.87
N ASP A 4 -9.15 0.39 10.53
CA ASP A 4 -10.56 0.48 10.89
C ASP A 4 -10.78 0.59 12.40
N LYS A 5 -11.88 1.25 12.78
CA LYS A 5 -12.31 1.58 14.15
C LYS A 5 -11.43 2.60 14.88
N THR A 6 -10.11 2.41 14.90
CA THR A 6 -9.19 3.30 15.64
C THR A 6 -8.74 4.51 14.82
N LEU A 7 -8.89 4.45 13.49
CA LEU A 7 -8.48 5.49 12.54
C LEU A 7 -7.00 5.88 12.60
N LYS A 8 -6.18 5.09 13.31
CA LYS A 8 -4.74 5.28 13.40
C LYS A 8 -4.10 5.11 12.04
N ILE A 9 -3.18 6.00 11.72
CA ILE A 9 -2.39 5.92 10.50
C ILE A 9 -1.45 4.72 10.63
N ARG A 10 -1.43 3.85 9.62
CA ARG A 10 -0.55 2.67 9.57
C ARG A 10 0.50 2.75 8.47
N ALA A 11 0.21 3.51 7.42
CA ALA A 11 1.16 3.79 6.35
C ALA A 11 0.87 5.19 5.82
N ASN A 12 1.91 6.01 5.76
CA ASN A 12 1.88 7.39 5.27
C ASN A 12 3.22 7.71 4.57
N HIS A 13 3.36 7.22 3.35
CA HIS A 13 4.47 7.50 2.46
C HIS A 13 3.96 7.90 1.07
N TYR A 14 4.84 8.40 0.22
CA TYR A 14 4.58 8.53 -1.21
C TYR A 14 5.00 7.26 -1.93
N ILE A 15 4.23 6.86 -2.94
CA ILE A 15 4.65 5.79 -3.85
C ILE A 15 5.58 6.42 -4.88
N THR A 16 6.86 6.07 -4.82
CA THR A 16 7.87 6.60 -5.73
C THR A 16 8.14 5.60 -6.86
N PRO A 17 8.64 6.06 -8.03
CA PRO A 17 8.89 5.18 -9.18
C PRO A 17 9.94 4.09 -8.89
N TYR A 18 10.78 4.34 -7.88
CA TYR A 18 11.88 3.45 -7.48
C TYR A 18 11.43 2.33 -6.53
N MET A 19 10.20 2.40 -6.01
CA MET A 19 9.64 1.33 -5.19
C MET A 19 9.17 0.16 -6.06
N GLN A 20 9.57 -1.05 -5.67
CA GLN A 20 9.17 -2.26 -6.37
C GLN A 20 8.08 -2.99 -5.61
N LEU A 21 6.95 -3.21 -6.28
CA LEU A 21 5.91 -4.09 -5.79
C LEU A 21 6.26 -5.54 -6.14
N LYS A 22 6.44 -6.38 -5.13
CA LYS A 22 6.80 -7.79 -5.30
C LYS A 22 5.66 -8.69 -4.82
N PRO A 23 5.32 -9.76 -5.56
CA PRO A 23 4.37 -10.75 -5.06
C PRO A 23 4.94 -11.42 -3.80
N ASN A 24 4.08 -11.69 -2.81
CA ASN A 24 4.51 -12.38 -1.60
C ASN A 24 4.70 -13.88 -1.88
N CYS A 25 5.83 -14.46 -1.47
CA CYS A 25 6.08 -15.89 -1.64
C CYS A 25 5.06 -16.68 -0.79
N GLY A 26 4.16 -17.41 -1.45
CA GLY A 26 3.08 -18.17 -0.79
C GLY A 26 1.69 -17.52 -0.80
N SER A 27 1.50 -16.38 -1.47
CA SER A 27 0.16 -15.84 -1.72
C SER A 27 0.06 -15.09 -3.05
N ASP A 28 -0.88 -15.52 -3.88
CA ASP A 28 -1.34 -14.84 -5.11
C ASP A 28 -2.16 -13.57 -4.83
N ARG A 29 -2.61 -13.42 -3.58
CA ARG A 29 -3.45 -12.34 -3.10
C ARG A 29 -2.69 -11.36 -2.18
N ALA A 30 -1.37 -11.33 -2.24
CA ALA A 30 -0.60 -10.40 -1.42
C ALA A 30 0.62 -9.84 -2.14
N PHE A 31 0.92 -8.59 -1.83
CA PHE A 31 2.11 -7.89 -2.30
C PHE A 31 2.92 -7.35 -1.15
N VAL A 32 4.23 -7.22 -1.39
CA VAL A 32 5.21 -6.65 -0.47
C VAL A 32 5.99 -5.55 -1.19
N TRP A 33 6.25 -4.45 -0.51
CA TRP A 33 7.12 -3.39 -1.01
C TRP A 33 7.89 -2.74 0.13
N SER A 34 9.09 -2.22 -0.18
CA SER A 34 9.90 -1.49 0.78
C SER A 34 9.80 0.01 0.57
N VAL A 35 9.77 0.74 1.68
CA VAL A 35 9.59 2.17 1.75
C VAL A 35 10.75 2.77 2.52
N VAL A 36 11.38 3.80 1.97
CA VAL A 36 12.55 4.45 2.58
C VAL A 36 12.16 5.44 3.69
N ALA A 37 11.00 6.11 3.54
CA ALA A 37 10.52 7.11 4.48
C ALA A 37 8.99 7.05 4.61
N ASP A 38 8.50 6.26 5.57
CA ASP A 38 7.13 6.29 6.06
C ASP A 38 7.01 7.23 7.26
N PHE A 39 5.91 7.98 7.34
CA PHE A 39 5.65 9.00 8.36
C PHE A 39 4.36 8.70 9.16
N ALA A 40 4.04 7.43 9.40
CA ALA A 40 2.86 7.06 10.19
C ALA A 40 2.98 7.47 11.68
N ASP A 41 4.20 7.44 12.23
CA ASP A 41 4.50 7.78 13.64
C ASP A 41 5.11 9.18 13.81
N GLU A 42 4.86 10.10 12.86
CA GLU A 42 5.43 11.47 12.87
C GLU A 42 6.97 11.53 12.79
N MET A 43 7.63 10.42 12.47
CA MET A 43 9.06 10.33 12.20
C MET A 43 9.31 9.51 10.94
N PRO A 44 10.22 9.93 10.04
CA PRO A 44 10.51 9.18 8.82
C PRO A 44 11.24 7.87 9.18
N LYS A 45 10.66 6.73 8.80
CA LYS A 45 11.23 5.41 9.03
C LYS A 45 11.28 4.59 7.75
N GLN A 46 12.33 3.79 7.59
CA GLN A 46 12.38 2.78 6.55
C GLN A 46 11.61 1.55 7.01
N GLU A 47 10.62 1.12 6.24
CA GLU A 47 9.74 0.01 6.60
C GLU A 47 9.46 -0.91 5.40
N LEU A 48 9.05 -2.14 5.72
CA LEU A 48 8.61 -3.13 4.75
C LEU A 48 7.12 -3.36 4.95
N PHE A 49 6.33 -3.06 3.93
CA PHE A 49 4.88 -3.23 3.96
C PHE A 49 4.47 -4.49 3.21
N ALA A 50 3.44 -5.14 3.73
CA ALA A 50 2.74 -6.22 3.05
C ALA A 50 1.24 -5.92 3.08
N ALA A 51 0.58 -5.99 1.92
CA ALA A 51 -0.87 -5.91 1.81
C ALA A 51 -1.41 -7.24 1.30
N ARG A 52 -2.41 -7.77 2.00
CA ARG A 52 -3.15 -8.96 1.61
C ARG A 52 -4.57 -8.56 1.25
N PHE A 53 -5.02 -9.04 0.11
CA PHE A 53 -6.31 -8.71 -0.46
C PHE A 53 -7.28 -9.88 -0.26
N ALA A 54 -8.58 -9.57 -0.20
CA ALA A 54 -9.60 -10.61 -0.09
C ALA A 54 -9.61 -11.51 -1.34
N ASN A 55 -9.54 -10.91 -2.53
CA ASN A 55 -9.69 -11.58 -3.82
C ASN A 55 -8.54 -11.25 -4.77
N ALA A 56 -8.33 -12.12 -5.78
CA ALA A 56 -7.31 -11.91 -6.82
C ALA A 56 -7.66 -10.75 -7.78
N ASP A 57 -8.94 -10.43 -7.97
CA ASP A 57 -9.31 -9.26 -8.79
C ASP A 57 -8.85 -7.95 -8.14
N SER A 58 -8.94 -7.86 -6.80
CA SER A 58 -8.45 -6.71 -6.04
C SER A 58 -6.93 -6.55 -6.16
N THR A 59 -6.18 -7.66 -6.27
CA THR A 59 -4.72 -7.58 -6.50
C THR A 59 -4.40 -7.08 -7.89
N PHE A 60 -5.16 -7.48 -8.91
CA PHE A 60 -4.99 -6.97 -10.26
C PHE A 60 -5.23 -5.46 -10.34
N VAL A 61 -6.32 -4.97 -9.76
CA VAL A 61 -6.62 -3.53 -9.71
C VAL A 61 -5.51 -2.79 -8.97
N PHE A 62 -5.06 -3.31 -7.83
CA PHE A 62 -3.99 -2.68 -7.05
C PHE A 62 -2.68 -2.59 -7.83
N ALA A 63 -2.27 -3.66 -8.51
CA ALA A 63 -1.07 -3.66 -9.34
C ALA A 63 -1.18 -2.69 -10.52
N GLY A 64 -2.36 -2.60 -11.14
CA GLY A 64 -2.64 -1.64 -12.22
C GLY A 64 -2.50 -0.19 -11.74
N VAL A 65 -3.14 0.15 -10.61
CA VAL A 65 -3.03 1.47 -9.98
C VAL A 65 -1.58 1.77 -9.60
N TRP A 66 -0.85 0.80 -9.02
CA TRP A 66 0.57 0.94 -8.71
C TRP A 66 1.41 1.30 -9.94
N SER A 67 1.16 0.63 -11.07
CA SER A 67 1.89 0.88 -12.32
C SER A 67 1.58 2.26 -12.92
N VAL A 68 0.33 2.73 -12.80
CA VAL A 68 -0.09 4.05 -13.33
C VAL A 68 0.43 5.19 -12.46
N PHE A 69 0.47 5.00 -11.14
CA PHE A 69 0.76 6.05 -10.18
C PHE A 69 2.16 6.00 -9.56
N GLY A 70 3.06 5.18 -10.12
CA GLY A 70 4.47 5.04 -9.71
C GLY A 70 5.26 6.35 -9.84
N GLY A 71 4.94 7.35 -9.03
CA GLY A 71 5.56 8.67 -8.99
C GLY A 71 4.70 9.85 -8.51
N ALA A 72 3.39 9.72 -8.30
CA ALA A 72 2.54 10.92 -8.09
C ALA A 72 1.48 10.88 -6.98
N LEU A 73 1.33 9.78 -6.22
CA LEU A 73 0.32 9.70 -5.16
C LEU A 73 0.89 9.45 -3.77
N SER A 74 0.37 10.18 -2.79
CA SER A 74 0.54 9.85 -1.37
C SER A 74 -0.35 8.66 -1.02
N VAL A 75 0.11 7.82 -0.09
CA VAL A 75 -0.65 6.68 0.45
C VAL A 75 -1.94 7.13 1.18
N GLY A 76 -2.12 8.44 1.42
CA GLY A 76 -3.38 9.03 1.85
C GLY A 76 -4.49 8.92 0.79
N VAL A 77 -4.15 9.12 -0.50
CA VAL A 77 -5.09 8.94 -1.64
C VAL A 77 -5.30 7.44 -1.93
N PHE A 78 -4.24 6.64 -1.78
CA PHE A 78 -4.30 5.18 -1.93
C PHE A 78 -5.16 4.50 -0.87
N GLY A 79 -5.25 5.06 0.34
CA GLY A 79 -6.15 4.58 1.39
C GLY A 79 -7.64 4.69 1.02
N GLY A 80 -8.03 5.72 0.26
CA GLY A 80 -9.40 5.87 -0.24
C GLY A 80 -9.73 4.91 -1.39
N ILE A 81 -8.74 4.56 -2.22
CA ILE A 81 -8.91 3.55 -3.29
C ILE A 81 -8.96 2.13 -2.69
N LEU A 82 -8.14 1.85 -1.68
CA LEU A 82 -8.11 0.55 -1.00
C LEU A 82 -9.37 0.28 -0.16
N SER A 83 -9.94 1.31 0.48
CA SER A 83 -11.21 1.16 1.20
C SER A 83 -12.39 0.88 0.25
N LEU A 84 -12.37 1.46 -0.96
CA LEU A 84 -13.34 1.14 -2.03
C LEU A 84 -13.15 -0.29 -2.58
N LEU A 85 -11.96 -0.87 -2.47
CA LEU A 85 -11.63 -2.22 -2.92
C LEU A 85 -11.72 -3.29 -1.81
N GLY A 86 -12.21 -2.93 -0.62
CA GLY A 86 -12.44 -3.87 0.49
C GLY A 86 -11.15 -4.41 1.12
N VAL A 87 -10.07 -3.63 1.10
CA VAL A 87 -8.77 -4.01 1.67
C VAL A 87 -8.61 -3.28 3.00
N PHE A 88 -8.71 -4.04 4.09
CA PHE A 88 -8.56 -3.60 5.47
C PHE A 88 -7.10 -3.64 5.93
#